data_AF-A0A938M0M6-F1
#
_entry.id   AF-A0A938M0M6-F1
#
_cell.length_a   1.000
_cell.length_b   1.000
_cell.length_c   1.000
_cell.angle_alpha   90.00
_cell.angle_beta   90.00
_cell.angle_gamma   90.00
#
_symmetry.space_group_name_H-M   'P 1'
#
loop_
_entity.id
_entity.type
_entity.pdbx_description
1 polymer ?
#
loop_
_entity_poly.entity_id
_entity_poly.type
_entity_poly.pdbx_seq_one_letter_code
_entity_poly.pdbx_strand_id
1 'polypeptide(L)' 'MRYAFDHPDVLDRIPKGAHLVLLPEDDEGLKEENLRTLARLRAQGHRAVVVRMLAPKPVIKGIDLGPA' A
#
# COMPACT_ATOMS: atom_id res chain seq x y z
N MET A 1 -0.49 6.90 -0.22
CA MET A 1 -0.07 6.91 -1.64
C MET A 1 1.34 7.41 -1.89
N ARG A 2 1.97 8.21 -1.01
CA ARG A 2 3.26 8.86 -1.26
C ARG A 2 4.42 7.93 -1.69
N TYR A 3 4.56 6.75 -1.06
CA TYR A 3 5.67 5.82 -1.34
C TYR A 3 5.71 5.28 -2.77
N ALA A 4 4.55 5.02 -3.38
CA ALA A 4 4.50 4.56 -4.77
C ALA A 4 4.88 5.68 -5.76
N PHE A 5 4.62 6.94 -5.40
CA PHE A 5 5.02 8.10 -6.19
C PHE A 5 6.47 8.51 -5.97
N ASP A 6 7.02 8.29 -4.76
CA ASP A 6 8.42 8.58 -4.43
C ASP A 6 9.40 7.56 -5.03
N HIS A 7 8.91 6.39 -5.45
CA HIS A 7 9.69 5.32 -6.10
C HIS A 7 9.01 4.88 -7.42
N PRO A 8 9.05 5.72 -8.48
CA PRO A 8 8.38 5.44 -9.76
C PRO A 8 8.89 4.16 -10.44
N ASP A 9 10.15 3.80 -10.22
CA ASP A 9 10.78 2.54 -10.63
C ASP A 9 10.06 1.28 -10.08
N VAL A 10 9.34 1.40 -8.96
CA VAL A 10 8.47 0.32 -8.46
C VAL A 10 7.18 0.26 -9.28
N LEU A 11 6.60 1.40 -9.65
CA LEU A 11 5.39 1.46 -10.47
C LEU A 11 5.62 0.91 -11.88
N ASP A 12 6.77 1.19 -12.48
CA ASP A 12 7.14 0.70 -13.82
C ASP A 12 7.28 -0.83 -13.89
N ARG A 13 7.53 -1.49 -12.76
CA ARG A 13 7.64 -2.95 -12.66
C ARG A 13 6.31 -3.64 -12.40
N ILE A 14 5.24 -2.89 -12.12
CA ILE A 14 3.92 -3.46 -11.85
C ILE A 14 3.27 -3.79 -13.21
N PRO A 15 2.89 -5.07 -13.45
CA PRO A 15 2.19 -5.43 -14.67
C PRO A 15 0.89 -4.64 -14.79
N LYS A 16 0.57 -4.16 -15.99
CA LYS A 16 -0.71 -3.47 -16.25
C LYS A 16 -1.88 -4.37 -15.82
N GLY A 17 -2.78 -3.81 -15.02
CA GLY A 17 -3.94 -4.53 -14.46
C GLY A 17 -3.64 -5.38 -13.23
N ALA A 18 -2.44 -5.33 -12.67
CA ALA A 18 -2.13 -5.94 -11.38
C ALA A 18 -2.44 -4.98 -10.21
N HIS A 19 -2.89 -5.55 -9.09
CA HIS A 19 -3.13 -4.82 -7.86
C HIS A 19 -1.85 -4.72 -7.04
N LEU A 20 -1.51 -3.51 -6.58
CA LEU A 20 -0.42 -3.32 -5.62
C LEU A 20 -0.93 -3.50 -4.20
N VAL A 21 -0.29 -4.38 -3.43
CA VAL A 21 -0.54 -4.59 -2.01
C VAL A 21 0.73 -4.24 -1.23
N LEU A 22 0.60 -3.28 -0.31
CA LEU A 22 1.69 -2.86 0.57
C LEU A 22 1.64 -3.68 1.86
N LEU A 23 2.77 -4.22 2.31
CA LEU A 23 2.88 -4.93 3.58
C LEU A 23 3.84 -4.17 4.49
N PRO A 24 3.33 -3.42 5.48
CA PRO A 24 4.18 -2.80 6.49
C PRO A 24 4.88 -3.88 7.33
N GLU A 25 6.15 -3.66 7.66
CA GLU A 25 6.92 -4.57 8.53
C GLU A 25 6.86 -4.19 10.02
N ASP A 26 6.53 -2.95 10.31
CA ASP A 26 6.46 -2.30 11.63
C ASP A 26 5.02 -2.08 12.14
N ASP A 27 4.01 -2.43 11.34
CA ASP A 27 2.59 -2.37 11.73
C ASP A 27 1.92 -3.72 11.45
N GLU A 28 1.79 -4.54 12.50
CA GLU A 28 1.25 -5.90 12.40
C GLU A 28 -0.25 -5.92 12.04
N GLY A 29 -1.03 -4.97 12.56
CA GLY A 29 -2.47 -4.88 12.28
C GLY A 29 -2.74 -4.55 10.82
N LEU A 30 -2.03 -3.54 10.29
CA LEU A 30 -2.15 -3.15 8.89
C LEU A 30 -1.60 -4.22 7.94
N LYS A 31 -0.56 -4.94 8.36
CA LYS A 31 -0.04 -6.11 7.64
C LYS A 31 -1.08 -7.22 7.54
N GLU A 32 -1.77 -7.56 8.62
CA GLU A 32 -2.81 -8.59 8.61
C GLU A 32 -3.98 -8.22 7.68
N GLU A 33 -4.46 -6.97 7.75
CA GLU A 33 -5.54 -6.50 6.88
C GLU A 33 -5.15 -6.56 5.40
N ASN A 34 -3.93 -6.11 5.08
CA ASN A 34 -3.42 -6.14 3.71
C ASN A 34 -3.20 -7.58 3.21
N LEU A 35 -2.83 -8.52 4.08
CA LEU A 35 -2.78 -9.95 3.75
C LEU A 35 -4.16 -10.54 3.45
N ARG A 36 -5.21 -10.14 4.19
CA ARG A 36 -6.60 -10.55 3.90
C ARG A 36 -7.04 -10.01 2.54
N THR A 37 -6.72 -8.76 2.24
CA THR A 37 -6.98 -8.15 0.92
C THR A 37 -6.26 -8.91 -0.19
N LEU A 38 -4.99 -9.26 0.00
CA LEU A 38 -4.22 -10.08 -0.95
C LEU A 38 -4.87 -11.45 -1.20
N ALA A 39 -5.32 -12.12 -0.14
CA ALA A 39 -6.01 -13.41 -0.25
C ALA A 39 -7.30 -13.29 -1.08
N ARG A 40 -8.09 -12.23 -0.85
CA ARG A 40 -9.31 -11.96 -1.63
C ARG A 40 -9.00 -11.69 -3.11
N LEU A 41 -7.99 -10.87 -3.40
CA LEU A 41 -7.58 -10.58 -4.77
C LEU A 41 -7.13 -11.84 -5.52
N ARG A 42 -6.40 -12.73 -4.85
CA ARG A 42 -6.00 -14.02 -5.42
C ARG A 42 -7.20 -14.93 -5.67
N ALA A 43 -8.15 -14.99 -4.75
CA ALA A 43 -9.38 -15.77 -4.91
C ALA A 43 -10.24 -15.29 -6.09
N GLN A 44 -10.19 -14.00 -6.41
CA GLN A 44 -10.87 -13.39 -7.55
C GLN A 44 -10.09 -13.53 -8.88
N GLY A 45 -8.93 -14.18 -8.88
CA GLY A 45 -8.09 -14.36 -10.07
C GLY A 45 -7.30 -13.12 -10.48
N HIS A 46 -7.26 -12.08 -9.63
CA HIS A 46 -6.50 -10.87 -9.91
C HIS A 46 -5.00 -11.11 -9.69
N ARG A 47 -4.18 -10.55 -10.58
CA ARG A 47 -2.72 -10.49 -10.37
C ARG A 47 -2.44 -9.46 -9.30
N ALA A 48 -1.63 -9.81 -8.31
CA ALA A 48 -1.25 -8.90 -7.24
C ALA A 48 0.28 -8.86 -7.07
N VAL A 49 0.83 -7.67 -6.94
CA VAL A 49 2.23 -7.41 -6.61
C VAL A 49 2.29 -7.01 -5.14
N VAL A 50 3.19 -7.64 -4.39
CA VAL A 50 3.34 -7.41 -2.96
C VAL A 50 4.65 -6.69 -2.70
N VAL A 51 4.59 -5.56 -2.01
CA VAL A 51 5.78 -4.79 -1.61
C VAL A 51 5.86 -4.74 -0.10
N ARG A 52 6.97 -5.23 0.46
CA ARG A 52 7.28 -5.09 1.88
C ARG A 52 8.02 -3.79 2.09
N MET A 53 7.61 -3.02 3.10
CA MET A 53 8.20 -1.72 3.41
C MET A 53 7.92 -1.35 4.87
N LEU A 54 8.60 -0.35 5.40
CA LEU A 54 8.18 0.28 6.65
C LEU A 54 6.92 1.10 6.41
N ALA A 55 6.01 1.15 7.39
CA ALA A 55 4.80 1.91 7.35
C ALA A 55 5.16 3.38 7.07
N PRO A 56 4.51 4.02 6.08
CA PRO A 56 4.80 5.40 5.78
C PRO A 56 4.46 6.25 7.00
N LYS A 57 5.49 6.82 7.63
CA LYS A 57 5.28 7.75 8.75
C LYS A 57 4.50 8.95 8.21
N PRO A 58 3.30 9.24 8.71
CA PRO A 58 2.57 10.42 8.29
C PRO A 58 3.39 11.65 8.64
N VAL A 59 3.84 12.38 7.62
CA VAL A 59 4.45 13.70 7.84
C VAL A 59 3.28 14.67 8.02
N ILE A 60 2.76 14.76 9.25
CA ILE A 60 1.70 15.70 9.60
C ILE A 60 2.33 17.11 9.59
N LYS A 61 2.21 17.84 8.48
CA LYS A 61 2.70 19.22 8.36
C LYS A 61 1.70 20.27 8.89
N GLY A 62 0.75 19.84 9.71
CA GLY A 62 -0.36 20.65 10.20
C GLY A 62 -1.66 19.91 9.95
N ILE A 63 -2.47 19.76 11.00
CA ILE A 63 -3.84 19.27 10.88
C ILE A 63 -4.67 20.49 10.52
N ASP A 64 -5.13 20.58 9.26
CA ASP A 64 -6.12 21.57 8.87
C ASP A 64 -7.49 21.01 9.26
N LEU A 65 -8.02 21.47 10.40
CA LEU A 65 -9.41 21.27 10.75
C LEU A 65 -10.19 22.30 9.94
N GLY A 66 -10.87 21.85 8.89
CA GLY A 66 -11.77 22.71 8.11
C GLY A 66 -12.77 23.45 9.01
N PRO A 67 -13.39 24.54 8.51
CA PRO A 67 -14.16 25.44 9.36
C PRO A 67 -15.28 24.73 10.11
N ALA A 68 -15.42 25.11 11.38
CA ALA A 68 -16.40 24.61 12.35
C ALA A 68 -17.85 24.88 11.93
#